data_AF-A0A2G2Y0U4-F1
#
_entry.id   AF-A0A2G2Y0U4-F1
#
_cell.length_a   1.000
_cell.length_b   1.000
_cell.length_c   1.000
_cell.angle_alpha   90.00
_cell.angle_beta   90.00
_cell.angle_gamma   90.00
#
_symmetry.space_group_name_H-M   'P 1'
#
loop_
_entity.id
_entity.type
_entity.pdbx_description
1 polymer ?
#
loop_
_entity_poly.entity_id
_entity_poly.type
_entity_poly.pdbx_seq_one_letter_code
_entity_poly.pdbx_strand_id
1 'polypeptide(L)'
;MEKEKIYLELNMFKTKVPIMVVMKAMGMESDQKVVQMIGRDTWLSALLLPSIKECADLKLYTQQQALEFLESDKMLKMPLYSTGPVEKGTRALSILRDIFLANVPVHQHNFRKKCIYVAVMMRRMMEAILNKDAMDDKDCGEQKIGALQPSRSSRLDISQYIVKDYITQGLERTLSTGNWDVKRFRMHRKGMTQFGMLCPCDTPEGEVCGLVENLALMTHVTTDEDERPIMSLRCVYIASDGGRVCRPLVIADKGVSRIKEHHMRELRDGVRDFDSFLRDGLIEYLDVNEENNTLIALYEKDATPETTHIEIEPFTILGVCAGLIPYPHHNQSPRNTYQCAMVELVGYDKLGAGQNATVAVMSYSGYDTEDAMVMNKSSLDRGLGRCIVMKKYAAICQTYENGTSDRIIKPQRQGYETDRMQILDDDGLAAPGEIIRPHDIYINKESPTVTRTPVTSPMGWPDSAYKPSRQTYKGPEGETAVIGRVALYSDRNNNLSIKFMIRHTRRPEIGDKFSSRHGQKGVCGTIVQQEDFPFSERGICPDLIMNPHGFPSRMTVGKMIELLGSKAGVSCGRFHYGSAFG
;
A
#
# COMPACT_ATOMS: atom_id res chain seq x y z
N MET A 1 -27.30 0.11 -22.94
CA MET A 1 -28.59 0.06 -23.67
C MET A 1 -28.76 1.40 -24.37
N GLU A 2 -29.17 1.43 -25.64
CA GLU A 2 -29.43 2.65 -26.39
C GLU A 2 -30.78 2.52 -27.09
N LYS A 3 -31.69 3.50 -26.92
CA LYS A 3 -33.04 3.47 -27.51
C LYS A 3 -33.77 2.13 -27.28
N GLU A 4 -33.76 1.64 -26.03
CA GLU A 4 -34.39 0.36 -25.60
C GLU A 4 -33.78 -0.91 -26.24
N LYS A 5 -32.61 -0.78 -26.88
CA LYS A 5 -31.89 -1.91 -27.51
C LYS A 5 -30.59 -2.22 -26.78
N ILE A 6 -30.25 -3.50 -26.74
CA ILE A 6 -29.08 -4.02 -26.03
C ILE A 6 -27.96 -4.33 -27.03
N TYR A 7 -26.79 -3.75 -26.77
CA TYR A 7 -25.61 -3.90 -27.60
C TYR A 7 -24.41 -4.38 -26.79
N LEU A 8 -23.51 -5.10 -27.45
CA LEU A 8 -22.18 -5.45 -27.00
C LEU A 8 -21.16 -4.45 -27.58
N GLU A 9 -20.33 -3.91 -26.70
CA GLU A 9 -19.20 -3.05 -27.07
C GLU A 9 -17.88 -3.77 -26.75
N LEU A 10 -17.08 -4.05 -27.78
CA LEU A 10 -15.75 -4.65 -27.64
C LEU A 10 -14.75 -3.88 -28.50
N ASN A 11 -13.54 -3.69 -27.97
CA ASN A 11 -12.49 -2.92 -28.65
C ASN A 11 -12.12 -3.46 -30.04
N MET A 12 -12.34 -4.75 -30.30
CA MET A 12 -12.04 -5.39 -31.59
C MET A 12 -13.07 -5.07 -32.68
N PHE A 13 -14.28 -4.67 -32.30
CA PHE A 13 -15.31 -4.23 -33.23
C PHE A 13 -15.25 -2.70 -33.41
N LYS A 14 -15.52 -2.23 -34.63
CA LYS A 14 -15.57 -0.80 -34.98
C LYS A 14 -16.84 -0.13 -34.47
N THR A 15 -17.93 -0.87 -34.38
CA THR A 15 -19.25 -0.38 -33.96
C THR A 15 -19.89 -1.32 -32.93
N LYS A 16 -20.94 -0.84 -32.26
CA LYS A 16 -21.70 -1.59 -31.27
C LYS A 16 -22.49 -2.72 -31.95
N VAL A 17 -22.40 -3.93 -31.42
CA VAL A 17 -23.00 -5.13 -32.02
C VAL A 17 -24.30 -5.47 -31.29
N PRO A 18 -25.45 -5.69 -31.95
CA PRO A 18 -26.68 -6.10 -31.28
C PRO A 18 -26.49 -7.43 -30.52
N ILE A 19 -26.92 -7.51 -29.26
CA ILE A 19 -26.65 -8.68 -28.41
C ILE A 19 -27.28 -9.96 -28.94
N MET A 20 -28.44 -9.85 -29.62
CA MET A 20 -29.12 -11.00 -30.23
C MET A 20 -28.29 -11.62 -31.36
N VAL A 21 -27.55 -10.80 -32.11
CA VAL A 21 -26.61 -11.29 -33.15
C VAL A 21 -25.46 -12.06 -32.51
N VAL A 22 -24.93 -11.58 -31.37
CA VAL A 22 -23.88 -12.28 -30.61
C VAL A 22 -24.39 -13.63 -30.09
N MET A 23 -25.62 -13.67 -29.55
CA MET A 23 -26.24 -14.92 -29.07
C MET A 23 -26.42 -15.93 -30.20
N LYS A 24 -26.89 -15.50 -31.39
CA LYS A 24 -27.01 -16.35 -32.58
C LYS A 24 -25.64 -16.83 -33.09
N ALA A 25 -24.63 -15.96 -33.12
CA ALA A 25 -23.25 -16.33 -33.51
C ALA A 25 -22.61 -17.38 -32.57
N MET A 26 -22.97 -17.37 -31.28
CA MET A 26 -22.59 -18.39 -30.30
C MET A 26 -23.41 -19.69 -30.39
N GLY A 27 -24.32 -19.81 -31.35
CA GLY A 27 -25.12 -21.02 -31.60
C GLY A 27 -26.51 -21.02 -30.94
N MET A 28 -27.00 -19.89 -30.43
CA MET A 28 -28.39 -19.76 -29.94
C MET A 28 -29.29 -19.18 -31.03
N GLU A 29 -29.72 -20.03 -31.97
CA GLU A 29 -30.51 -19.59 -33.13
C GLU A 29 -31.97 -19.25 -32.78
N SER A 30 -32.57 -20.00 -31.87
CA SER A 30 -33.96 -19.80 -31.44
C SER A 30 -34.10 -18.64 -30.46
N ASP A 31 -34.83 -17.59 -30.86
CA ASP A 31 -35.10 -16.44 -30.00
C ASP A 31 -35.91 -16.82 -28.76
N GLN A 32 -36.81 -17.80 -28.88
CA GLN A 32 -37.55 -18.36 -27.75
C GLN A 32 -36.61 -18.95 -26.69
N LYS A 33 -35.55 -19.67 -27.09
CA LYS A 33 -34.54 -20.19 -26.16
C LYS A 33 -33.82 -19.06 -25.45
N VAL A 34 -33.51 -17.95 -26.14
CA VAL A 34 -32.84 -16.79 -25.53
C VAL A 34 -33.74 -16.13 -24.48
N VAL A 35 -35.01 -15.88 -24.81
CA VAL A 35 -35.99 -15.31 -23.87
C VAL A 35 -36.16 -16.20 -22.63
N GLN A 36 -36.35 -17.51 -22.84
CA GLN A 36 -36.52 -18.47 -21.74
C GLN A 36 -35.26 -18.62 -20.86
N MET A 37 -34.06 -18.40 -21.42
CA MET A 37 -32.81 -18.40 -20.65
C MET A 37 -32.69 -17.18 -19.74
N ILE A 38 -33.20 -16.03 -20.16
CA ILE A 38 -33.17 -14.79 -19.38
C ILE A 38 -34.17 -14.88 -18.21
N GLY A 39 -35.39 -15.34 -18.49
CA GLY A 39 -36.38 -15.53 -17.45
C GLY A 39 -37.73 -16.01 -17.97
N ARG A 40 -38.63 -16.32 -17.03
CA ARG A 40 -40.01 -16.70 -17.33
C ARG A 40 -40.98 -15.51 -17.27
N ASP A 41 -40.52 -14.40 -16.70
CA ASP A 41 -41.36 -13.24 -16.47
C ASP A 41 -41.67 -12.51 -17.78
N THR A 42 -42.93 -12.16 -17.96
CA THR A 42 -43.44 -11.53 -19.19
C THR A 42 -42.79 -10.19 -19.48
N TRP A 43 -42.47 -9.41 -18.44
CA TRP A 43 -41.84 -8.09 -18.59
C TRP A 43 -40.40 -8.18 -19.14
N LEU A 44 -39.62 -9.22 -18.78
CA LEU A 44 -38.28 -9.45 -19.33
C LEU A 44 -38.34 -9.68 -20.84
N SER A 45 -39.34 -10.45 -21.28
CA SER A 45 -39.57 -10.71 -22.70
C SER A 45 -39.98 -9.44 -23.46
N ALA A 46 -40.79 -8.57 -22.84
CA ALA A 46 -41.21 -7.31 -23.43
C ALA A 46 -40.04 -6.34 -23.62
N LEU A 47 -39.14 -6.27 -22.64
CA LEU A 47 -37.95 -5.40 -22.69
C LEU A 47 -36.91 -5.86 -23.73
N LEU A 48 -36.86 -7.17 -24.04
CA LEU A 48 -35.97 -7.71 -25.06
C LEU A 48 -36.53 -7.56 -26.49
N LEU A 49 -37.84 -7.39 -26.64
CA LEU A 49 -38.54 -7.39 -27.94
C LEU A 49 -37.97 -6.39 -28.96
N PRO A 50 -37.59 -5.13 -28.60
CA PRO A 50 -36.97 -4.20 -29.53
C PRO A 50 -35.63 -4.69 -30.11
N SER A 51 -34.86 -5.43 -29.31
CA SER A 51 -33.58 -6.02 -29.74
C SER A 51 -33.78 -7.23 -30.65
N ILE A 52 -34.85 -8.01 -30.43
CA ILE A 52 -35.24 -9.12 -31.32
C ILE A 52 -35.70 -8.56 -32.67
N LYS A 53 -36.54 -7.52 -32.65
CA LYS A 53 -37.03 -6.87 -33.87
C LYS A 53 -35.88 -6.32 -34.72
N GLU A 54 -34.89 -5.69 -34.12
CA GLU A 54 -33.70 -5.22 -34.83
C GLU A 54 -32.92 -6.35 -35.50
N CYS A 55 -32.79 -7.51 -34.84
CA CYS A 55 -32.14 -8.68 -35.43
C CYS A 55 -32.94 -9.24 -36.63
N ALA A 56 -34.27 -9.22 -36.54
CA ALA A 56 -35.18 -9.63 -37.62
C ALA A 56 -35.14 -8.66 -38.81
N ASP A 57 -35.07 -7.35 -38.56
CA ASP A 57 -34.94 -6.31 -39.59
C ASP A 57 -33.62 -6.47 -40.38
N LEU A 58 -32.54 -6.90 -39.70
CA LEU A 58 -31.26 -7.25 -40.31
C LEU A 58 -31.27 -8.58 -41.07
N LYS A 59 -32.37 -9.34 -41.03
CA LYS A 59 -32.56 -10.66 -41.67
C LYS A 59 -31.53 -11.72 -41.24
N LEU A 60 -31.13 -11.69 -39.97
CA LEU A 60 -30.16 -12.64 -39.39
C LEU A 60 -30.88 -13.72 -38.57
N TYR A 61 -30.94 -14.94 -39.11
CA TYR A 61 -31.67 -16.05 -38.49
C TYR A 61 -30.77 -17.22 -38.08
N THR A 62 -29.72 -17.50 -38.84
CA THR A 62 -28.81 -18.64 -38.60
C THR A 62 -27.48 -18.22 -37.98
N GLN A 63 -26.78 -19.18 -37.38
CA GLN A 63 -25.43 -18.94 -36.83
C GLN A 63 -24.44 -18.47 -37.90
N GLN A 64 -24.48 -19.06 -39.10
CA GLN A 64 -23.58 -18.71 -40.20
C GLN A 64 -23.78 -17.26 -40.66
N GLN A 65 -25.04 -16.83 -40.84
CA GLN A 65 -25.38 -15.45 -41.20
C GLN A 65 -24.91 -14.44 -40.14
N ALA A 66 -25.07 -14.78 -38.86
CA ALA A 66 -24.60 -13.95 -37.77
C ALA A 66 -23.08 -13.83 -37.74
N LEU A 67 -22.35 -14.91 -38.02
CA LEU A 67 -20.89 -14.89 -38.12
C LEU A 67 -20.41 -14.07 -39.33
N GLU A 68 -21.04 -14.22 -40.49
CA GLU A 68 -20.72 -13.41 -41.68
C GLU A 68 -20.94 -11.91 -41.44
N PHE A 69 -22.02 -11.55 -40.74
CA PHE A 69 -22.28 -10.18 -40.33
C PHE A 69 -21.15 -9.63 -39.44
N LEU A 70 -20.72 -10.41 -38.45
CA LEU A 70 -19.61 -10.05 -37.55
C LEU A 70 -18.27 -9.97 -38.27
N GLU A 71 -18.07 -10.77 -39.32
CA GLU A 71 -16.83 -10.79 -40.10
C GLU A 71 -16.72 -9.69 -41.14
N SER A 72 -17.81 -8.96 -41.39
CA SER A 72 -17.79 -7.85 -42.35
C SER A 72 -16.76 -6.78 -41.97
N ASP A 73 -16.09 -6.18 -42.97
CA ASP A 73 -15.08 -5.12 -42.78
C ASP A 73 -15.64 -3.85 -42.11
N LYS A 74 -16.97 -3.72 -42.09
CA LYS A 74 -17.69 -2.67 -41.36
C LYS A 74 -17.68 -2.91 -39.85
N MET A 75 -17.53 -4.16 -39.41
CA MET A 75 -17.59 -4.57 -38.01
C MET A 75 -16.20 -4.84 -37.44
N LEU A 76 -15.30 -5.53 -38.14
CA LEU A 76 -13.97 -5.86 -37.59
C LEU A 76 -12.92 -4.78 -37.84
N LYS A 77 -12.05 -4.56 -36.85
CA LYS A 77 -10.79 -3.84 -37.04
C LYS A 77 -9.76 -4.78 -37.67
N MET A 78 -9.08 -4.32 -38.73
CA MET A 78 -7.94 -5.05 -39.30
C MET A 78 -6.74 -4.97 -38.33
N PRO A 79 -6.06 -6.08 -38.01
CA PRO A 79 -4.79 -6.01 -37.32
C PRO A 79 -3.71 -5.55 -38.29
N LEU A 80 -2.76 -4.77 -37.79
CA LEU A 80 -1.66 -4.19 -38.56
C LEU A 80 -0.70 -5.26 -39.14
N TYR A 81 -0.77 -6.51 -38.64
CA TYR A 81 0.09 -7.62 -39.07
C TYR A 81 -0.69 -8.94 -39.07
N SER A 82 -1.17 -9.37 -40.24
CA SER A 82 -1.60 -10.76 -40.46
C SER A 82 -1.57 -11.06 -41.95
N THR A 83 -0.50 -11.71 -42.41
CA THR A 83 -0.34 -12.25 -43.77
C THR A 83 -0.63 -13.75 -43.74
N GLY A 84 -1.82 -14.16 -44.17
CA GLY A 84 -2.19 -15.56 -44.38
C GLY A 84 -3.64 -15.69 -44.89
N PRO A 85 -3.97 -16.68 -45.73
CA PRO A 85 -5.34 -16.90 -46.18
C PRO A 85 -6.17 -17.43 -45.00
N VAL A 86 -7.17 -16.65 -44.56
CA VAL A 86 -8.03 -17.00 -43.42
C VAL A 86 -9.32 -17.61 -43.95
N GLU A 87 -9.66 -18.81 -43.47
CA GLU A 87 -10.99 -19.41 -43.70
C GLU A 87 -12.08 -18.47 -43.14
N LYS A 88 -13.07 -18.14 -43.99
CA LYS A 88 -14.24 -17.34 -43.61
C LYS A 88 -15.01 -18.06 -42.49
N GLY A 89 -15.33 -17.35 -41.41
CA GLY A 89 -16.08 -17.82 -40.24
C GLY A 89 -15.22 -17.97 -38.97
N THR A 90 -13.90 -18.13 -39.11
CA THR A 90 -13.01 -18.54 -38.02
C THR A 90 -12.60 -17.39 -37.11
N ARG A 91 -12.69 -16.14 -37.59
CA ARG A 91 -12.12 -14.98 -36.89
C ARG A 91 -13.09 -14.36 -35.90
N ALA A 92 -14.37 -14.24 -36.28
CA ALA A 92 -15.40 -13.82 -35.33
C ALA A 92 -15.54 -14.84 -34.19
N LEU A 93 -15.43 -16.14 -34.49
CA LEU A 93 -15.44 -17.21 -33.48
C LEU A 93 -14.23 -17.14 -32.54
N SER A 94 -13.02 -16.86 -33.03
CA SER A 94 -11.85 -16.72 -32.16
C SER A 94 -11.96 -15.51 -31.24
N ILE A 95 -12.51 -14.39 -31.71
CA ILE A 95 -12.79 -13.21 -30.87
C ILE A 95 -13.82 -13.55 -29.79
N LEU A 96 -14.91 -14.24 -30.15
CA LEU A 96 -15.93 -14.65 -29.18
C LEU A 96 -15.43 -15.73 -28.20
N ARG A 97 -14.44 -16.53 -28.60
CA ARG A 97 -13.83 -17.57 -27.75
C ARG A 97 -12.76 -17.01 -26.81
N ASP A 98 -11.85 -16.20 -27.32
CA ASP A 98 -10.61 -15.84 -26.63
C ASP A 98 -10.67 -14.45 -25.98
N ILE A 99 -11.54 -13.55 -26.48
CA ILE A 99 -11.62 -12.15 -26.00
C ILE A 99 -12.93 -11.89 -25.25
N PHE A 100 -14.08 -12.27 -25.82
CA PHE A 100 -15.37 -12.07 -25.16
C PHE A 100 -15.54 -13.04 -24.00
N LEU A 101 -15.68 -12.54 -22.77
CA LEU A 101 -15.76 -13.37 -21.54
C LEU A 101 -14.66 -14.43 -21.50
N ALA A 102 -13.40 -14.01 -21.66
CA ALA A 102 -12.24 -14.89 -21.70
C ALA A 102 -12.09 -15.78 -20.45
N ASN A 103 -12.66 -15.35 -19.32
CA ASN A 103 -12.72 -16.09 -18.05
C ASN A 103 -13.65 -17.31 -18.10
N VAL A 104 -14.58 -17.40 -19.05
CA VAL A 104 -15.47 -18.55 -19.19
C VAL A 104 -14.89 -19.49 -20.26
N PRO A 105 -14.34 -20.66 -19.90
CA PRO A 105 -13.69 -21.53 -20.87
C PRO A 105 -14.71 -22.15 -21.84
N VAL A 106 -14.30 -22.26 -23.10
CA VAL A 106 -15.06 -22.92 -24.17
C VAL A 106 -14.35 -24.22 -24.51
N HIS A 107 -14.95 -25.35 -24.15
CA HIS A 107 -14.44 -26.67 -24.53
C HIS A 107 -15.13 -27.12 -25.82
N GLN A 108 -14.35 -27.60 -26.80
CA GLN A 108 -14.88 -28.15 -28.05
C GLN A 108 -15.86 -27.23 -28.80
N HIS A 109 -15.58 -25.91 -28.86
CA HIS A 109 -16.47 -24.91 -29.47
C HIS A 109 -17.88 -24.84 -28.86
N ASN A 110 -18.08 -25.35 -27.64
CA ASN A 110 -19.36 -25.26 -26.94
C ASN A 110 -19.49 -23.93 -26.19
N PHE A 111 -20.18 -22.96 -26.78
CA PHE A 111 -20.43 -21.65 -26.20
C PHE A 111 -21.58 -21.62 -25.19
N ARG A 112 -22.21 -22.76 -24.87
CA ARG A 112 -23.40 -22.80 -23.99
C ARG A 112 -23.18 -22.12 -22.64
N LYS A 113 -22.04 -22.34 -21.99
CA LYS A 113 -21.69 -21.69 -20.71
C LYS A 113 -21.62 -20.17 -20.84
N LYS A 114 -21.01 -19.67 -21.93
CA LYS A 114 -20.96 -18.23 -22.22
C LYS A 114 -22.35 -17.65 -22.49
N CYS A 115 -23.20 -18.34 -23.25
CA CYS A 115 -24.58 -17.92 -23.47
C CYS A 115 -25.38 -17.80 -22.18
N ILE A 116 -25.21 -18.74 -21.24
CA ILE A 116 -25.86 -18.68 -19.92
C ILE A 116 -25.35 -17.46 -19.13
N TYR A 117 -24.03 -17.23 -19.13
CA TYR A 117 -23.44 -16.08 -18.46
C TYR A 117 -23.98 -14.75 -19.01
N VAL A 118 -24.05 -14.63 -20.35
CA VAL A 118 -24.64 -13.46 -21.02
C VAL A 118 -26.12 -13.29 -20.66
N ALA A 119 -26.89 -14.39 -20.60
CA ALA A 119 -28.30 -14.32 -20.19
C ALA A 119 -28.46 -13.80 -18.75
N VAL A 120 -27.59 -14.21 -17.82
CA VAL A 120 -27.56 -13.67 -16.44
C VAL A 120 -27.18 -12.20 -16.42
N MET A 121 -26.18 -11.78 -17.20
CA MET A 121 -25.81 -10.36 -17.34
C MET A 121 -26.97 -9.51 -17.88
N MET A 122 -27.65 -10.01 -18.91
CA MET A 122 -28.83 -9.35 -19.49
C MET A 122 -29.95 -9.24 -18.45
N ARG A 123 -30.22 -10.31 -17.70
CA ARG A 123 -31.23 -10.32 -16.64
C ARG A 123 -30.94 -9.29 -15.56
N ARG A 124 -29.72 -9.27 -14.99
CA ARG A 124 -29.33 -8.28 -13.96
C ARG A 124 -29.48 -6.85 -14.48
N MET A 125 -29.04 -6.59 -15.70
CA MET A 125 -29.19 -5.27 -16.33
C MET A 125 -30.67 -4.88 -16.49
N MET A 126 -31.55 -5.82 -16.85
CA MET A 126 -32.98 -5.58 -16.98
C MET A 126 -33.68 -5.37 -15.64
N GLU A 127 -33.29 -6.12 -14.60
CA GLU A 127 -33.79 -5.95 -13.23
C GLU A 127 -33.40 -4.57 -12.66
N ALA A 128 -32.17 -4.13 -12.89
CA ALA A 128 -31.68 -2.81 -12.48
C ALA A 128 -32.42 -1.64 -13.15
N ILE A 129 -32.98 -1.83 -14.35
CA ILE A 129 -33.77 -0.78 -15.03
C ILE A 129 -35.08 -0.51 -14.29
N LEU A 130 -35.70 -1.56 -13.72
CA LEU A 130 -36.98 -1.47 -13.03
C LEU A 130 -36.82 -1.14 -11.55
N ASN A 131 -35.81 -1.73 -10.91
CA ASN A 131 -35.52 -1.50 -9.52
C ASN A 131 -34.21 -0.73 -9.34
N LYS A 132 -34.31 0.53 -8.89
CA LYS A 132 -33.14 1.35 -8.57
C LYS A 132 -32.32 0.76 -7.42
N ASP A 133 -32.94 0.00 -6.53
CA ASP A 133 -32.27 -0.67 -5.40
C ASP A 133 -31.50 -1.94 -5.83
N ALA A 134 -31.71 -2.40 -7.06
CA ALA A 134 -30.94 -3.50 -7.67
C ALA A 134 -29.69 -3.01 -8.44
N MET A 135 -29.34 -1.72 -8.31
CA MET A 135 -28.08 -1.20 -8.83
C MET A 135 -26.93 -1.62 -7.92
N ASP A 136 -25.94 -2.31 -8.49
CA ASP A 136 -24.75 -2.71 -7.75
C ASP A 136 -23.93 -1.46 -7.35
N ASP A 137 -23.66 -1.31 -6.04
CA ASP A 137 -22.69 -0.34 -5.54
C ASP A 137 -21.28 -0.89 -5.74
N LYS A 138 -20.49 -0.25 -6.61
CA LYS A 138 -19.13 -0.67 -6.93
C LYS A 138 -18.14 -0.49 -5.78
N ASP A 139 -18.46 0.38 -4.83
CA ASP A 139 -17.60 0.65 -3.67
C ASP A 139 -17.95 -0.28 -2.48
N CYS A 140 -18.98 -1.11 -2.62
CA CYS A 140 -19.34 -2.13 -1.64
C CYS A 140 -18.41 -3.35 -1.78
N GLY A 141 -17.23 -3.32 -1.15
CA GLY A 141 -16.47 -4.48 -0.68
C GLY A 141 -16.02 -5.59 -1.67
N GLU A 142 -16.47 -5.62 -2.92
CA GLU A 142 -16.07 -6.61 -3.94
C GLU A 142 -14.65 -6.37 -4.47
N GLN A 143 -13.94 -5.41 -3.90
CA GLN A 143 -12.62 -4.98 -4.31
C GLN A 143 -11.56 -5.97 -3.79
N LYS A 144 -11.11 -6.86 -4.67
CA LYS A 144 -10.07 -7.84 -4.34
C LYS A 144 -8.72 -7.15 -4.28
N ILE A 145 -7.97 -7.39 -3.20
CA ILE A 145 -6.60 -6.91 -3.08
C ILE A 145 -5.73 -7.81 -3.95
N GLY A 146 -5.14 -7.23 -4.99
CA GLY A 146 -4.10 -7.89 -5.79
C GLY A 146 -2.80 -7.97 -5.00
N ALA A 147 -2.73 -8.84 -4.00
CA ALA A 147 -1.45 -9.22 -3.41
C ALA A 147 -0.69 -10.07 -4.44
N LEU A 148 0.47 -9.58 -4.92
CA LEU A 148 1.39 -10.26 -5.83
C LEU A 148 0.69 -11.23 -6.81
N GLN A 149 0.06 -10.70 -7.88
CA GLN A 149 -0.58 -11.55 -8.87
C GLN A 149 0.41 -12.63 -9.35
N PRO A 150 0.08 -13.94 -9.24
CA PRO A 150 0.72 -14.93 -10.08
C PRO A 150 0.37 -14.55 -11.51
N SER A 151 1.40 -14.30 -12.34
CA SER A 151 1.21 -13.90 -13.73
C SER A 151 0.26 -14.87 -14.44
N ARG A 152 -0.90 -14.39 -14.90
CA ARG A 152 -1.70 -15.08 -15.92
C ARG A 152 -0.98 -14.96 -17.27
N SER A 153 0.13 -15.65 -17.44
CA SER A 153 0.71 -15.90 -18.76
C SER A 153 0.17 -17.22 -19.30
N SER A 154 -0.26 -17.22 -20.56
CA SER A 154 -0.41 -18.42 -21.37
C SER A 154 0.85 -19.32 -21.24
N ARG A 155 0.74 -20.61 -21.59
CA ARG A 155 1.88 -21.53 -21.68
C ARG A 155 2.95 -20.95 -22.63
N LEU A 156 3.86 -20.17 -22.07
CA LEU A 156 5.07 -19.68 -22.69
C LEU A 156 6.07 -20.82 -22.57
N ASP A 157 6.49 -21.35 -23.70
CA ASP A 157 7.53 -22.37 -23.75
C ASP A 157 8.88 -21.71 -23.46
N ILE A 158 9.24 -21.67 -22.17
CA ILE A 158 10.40 -20.94 -21.65
C ILE A 158 11.69 -21.42 -22.33
N SER A 159 11.77 -22.67 -22.78
CA SER A 159 12.98 -23.23 -23.42
C SER A 159 13.39 -22.51 -24.69
N GLN A 160 12.50 -21.76 -25.35
CA GLN A 160 12.79 -21.06 -26.61
C GLN A 160 13.37 -19.65 -26.41
N TYR A 161 13.33 -19.11 -25.18
CA TYR A 161 13.73 -17.73 -24.86
C TYR A 161 14.72 -17.61 -23.68
N ILE A 162 15.37 -18.71 -23.29
CA ILE A 162 16.36 -18.69 -22.19
C ILE A 162 17.63 -17.95 -22.62
N VAL A 163 17.63 -16.63 -22.45
CA VAL A 163 18.82 -15.84 -22.16
C VAL A 163 18.79 -15.60 -20.65
N LYS A 164 19.82 -16.08 -19.93
CA LYS A 164 19.80 -16.34 -18.48
C LYS A 164 19.45 -15.14 -17.56
N ASP A 165 19.45 -13.90 -18.04
CA ASP A 165 19.37 -12.71 -17.18
C ASP A 165 18.15 -11.79 -17.40
N TYR A 166 17.31 -12.04 -18.42
CA TYR A 166 16.24 -11.09 -18.78
C TYR A 166 15.09 -11.07 -17.77
N ILE A 167 14.75 -12.22 -17.17
CA ILE A 167 13.70 -12.32 -16.14
C ILE A 167 14.15 -11.63 -14.86
N THR A 168 15.38 -11.87 -14.43
CA THR A 168 15.95 -11.25 -13.23
C THR A 168 16.05 -9.74 -13.39
N GLN A 169 16.54 -9.25 -14.53
CA GLN A 169 16.61 -7.81 -14.80
C GLN A 169 15.22 -7.17 -14.96
N GLY A 170 14.27 -7.86 -15.58
CA GLY A 170 12.89 -7.40 -15.68
C GLY A 170 12.25 -7.26 -14.30
N LEU A 171 12.36 -8.29 -13.46
CA LEU A 171 11.80 -8.30 -12.11
C LEU A 171 12.51 -7.30 -11.18
N GLU A 172 13.84 -7.23 -11.24
CA GLU A 172 14.64 -6.26 -10.47
C GLU A 172 14.27 -4.82 -10.86
N ARG A 173 14.14 -4.53 -12.15
CA ARG A 173 13.73 -3.22 -12.66
C ARG A 173 12.29 -2.89 -12.27
N THR A 174 11.37 -3.83 -12.38
CA THR A 174 9.95 -3.62 -12.02
C THR A 174 9.77 -3.40 -10.52
N LEU A 175 10.44 -4.19 -9.68
CA LEU A 175 10.45 -4.00 -8.22
C LEU A 175 11.15 -2.70 -7.81
N SER A 176 12.28 -2.35 -8.43
CA SER A 176 13.05 -1.16 -8.08
C SER A 176 12.39 0.15 -8.50
N THR A 177 11.67 0.14 -9.62
CA THR A 177 10.97 1.33 -10.14
C THR A 177 9.53 1.43 -9.62
N GLY A 178 8.99 0.36 -9.03
CA GLY A 178 7.58 0.27 -8.63
C GLY A 178 6.60 0.37 -9.81
N ASN A 179 7.08 0.39 -11.05
CA ASN A 179 6.26 0.62 -12.24
C ASN A 179 5.69 -0.71 -12.74
N TRP A 180 4.54 -1.08 -12.19
CA TRP A 180 3.67 -2.11 -12.72
C TRP A 180 2.71 -1.42 -13.70
N ASP A 181 3.06 -1.35 -14.98
CA ASP A 181 2.27 -0.57 -15.96
C ASP A 181 0.90 -1.24 -16.20
N VAL A 182 -0.10 -0.82 -15.43
CA VAL A 182 -1.52 -1.09 -15.65
C VAL A 182 -2.27 0.25 -15.51
N LYS A 183 -2.44 0.93 -16.66
CA LYS A 183 -3.27 2.14 -16.75
C LYS A 183 -4.74 1.80 -16.66
N ARG A 184 -5.31 1.83 -15.47
CA ARG A 184 -6.75 1.96 -15.22
C ARG A 184 -6.96 1.97 -13.72
N PHE A 185 -7.43 3.08 -13.14
CA PHE A 185 -8.61 3.14 -12.27
C PHE A 185 -8.99 4.60 -12.06
N ARG A 186 -10.29 4.91 -12.19
CA ARG A 186 -10.93 6.12 -11.69
C ARG A 186 -11.85 5.64 -10.58
N MET A 187 -11.49 5.91 -9.33
CA MET A 187 -12.28 5.55 -8.16
C MET A 187 -12.56 6.80 -7.34
N HIS A 188 -13.80 6.96 -6.91
CA HIS A 188 -14.25 8.07 -6.08
C HIS A 188 -15.32 7.59 -5.10
N ARG A 189 -15.06 7.86 -3.81
CA ARG A 189 -15.89 7.71 -2.60
C ARG A 189 -15.84 6.37 -1.88
N LYS A 190 -16.10 6.48 -0.57
CA LYS A 190 -15.95 5.46 0.47
C LYS A 190 -17.31 4.85 0.79
N GLY A 191 -17.41 3.53 0.77
CA GLY A 191 -18.52 2.78 1.36
C GLY A 191 -18.24 2.44 2.83
N MET A 192 -19.28 2.32 3.65
CA MET A 192 -19.19 1.94 5.08
C MET A 192 -18.99 0.43 5.33
N THR A 193 -18.76 -0.38 4.28
CA THR A 193 -18.77 -1.86 4.36
C THR A 193 -17.42 -2.49 4.74
N GLN A 194 -16.43 -1.68 5.16
CA GLN A 194 -15.05 -2.11 5.42
C GLN A 194 -14.67 -2.08 6.92
N PHE A 195 -15.66 -2.10 7.80
CA PHE A 195 -15.47 -2.02 9.25
C PHE A 195 -14.62 -3.20 9.76
N GLY A 196 -13.49 -2.91 10.42
CA GLY A 196 -12.58 -3.94 10.91
C GLY A 196 -11.65 -4.56 9.84
N MET A 197 -11.73 -4.09 8.59
CA MET A 197 -10.85 -4.53 7.49
C MET A 197 -9.85 -3.45 7.08
N LEU A 198 -10.30 -2.19 7.04
CA LEU A 198 -9.45 -1.03 6.79
C LEU A 198 -9.44 -0.12 8.01
N CYS A 199 -8.29 0.52 8.25
CA CYS A 199 -8.16 1.46 9.34
C CYS A 199 -8.91 2.77 9.02
N PRO A 200 -9.80 3.27 9.90
CA PRO A 200 -10.65 4.42 9.62
C PRO A 200 -9.90 5.76 9.59
N CYS A 201 -8.69 5.82 10.15
CA CYS A 201 -7.94 7.07 10.29
C CYS A 201 -6.55 7.05 9.64
N ASP A 202 -6.05 5.89 9.23
CA ASP A 202 -4.71 5.74 8.66
C ASP A 202 -4.75 5.92 7.14
N THR A 203 -4.85 7.18 6.74
CA THR A 203 -4.83 7.64 5.35
C THR A 203 -3.86 8.82 5.24
N PRO A 204 -3.04 8.89 4.18
CA PRO A 204 -2.19 10.05 3.93
C PRO A 204 -3.04 11.30 3.65
N GLU A 205 -2.51 12.46 4.03
CA GLU A 205 -3.07 13.76 3.67
C GLU A 205 -2.81 14.09 2.18
N GLY A 206 -3.64 14.95 1.58
CA GLY A 206 -3.46 15.43 0.21
C GLY A 206 -4.21 14.63 -0.85
N GLU A 207 -3.64 14.54 -2.06
CA GLU A 207 -4.32 13.94 -3.24
C GLU A 207 -4.65 12.46 -3.07
N VAL A 208 -3.86 11.75 -2.25
CA VAL A 208 -3.98 10.31 -1.99
C VAL A 208 -4.96 9.98 -0.84
N CYS A 209 -5.59 10.99 -0.24
CA CYS A 209 -6.53 10.81 0.86
C CYS A 209 -7.71 9.92 0.44
N GLY A 210 -7.87 8.78 1.12
CA GLY A 210 -8.89 7.77 0.82
C GLY A 210 -8.65 6.94 -0.45
N LEU A 211 -7.47 7.05 -1.07
CA LEU A 211 -7.02 6.17 -2.16
C LEU A 211 -5.99 5.15 -1.68
N VAL A 212 -5.13 5.56 -0.76
CA VAL A 212 -4.17 4.70 -0.07
C VAL A 212 -4.64 4.56 1.36
N GLU A 213 -4.88 3.32 1.78
CA GLU A 213 -5.36 3.01 3.13
C GLU A 213 -4.62 1.78 3.65
N ASN A 214 -4.47 1.71 4.98
CA ASN A 214 -3.83 0.60 5.65
C ASN A 214 -4.88 -0.39 6.18
N LEU A 215 -4.53 -1.68 6.16
CA LEU A 215 -5.36 -2.74 6.74
C LEU A 215 -5.49 -2.54 8.26
N ALA A 216 -6.62 -2.98 8.80
CA ALA A 216 -6.83 -3.05 10.24
C ALA A 216 -5.98 -4.18 10.86
N LEU A 217 -5.88 -4.21 12.18
CA LEU A 217 -4.96 -5.13 12.89
C LEU A 217 -5.30 -6.61 12.70
N MET A 218 -6.59 -6.96 12.68
CA MET A 218 -7.07 -8.34 12.57
C MET A 218 -7.68 -8.61 11.20
N THR A 219 -6.93 -8.31 10.14
CA THR A 219 -7.37 -8.54 8.78
C THR A 219 -6.54 -9.64 8.12
N HIS A 220 -7.22 -10.59 7.50
CA HIS A 220 -6.62 -11.70 6.77
C HIS A 220 -6.97 -11.62 5.28
N VAL A 221 -6.02 -11.90 4.39
CA VAL A 221 -6.26 -11.92 2.94
C VAL A 221 -6.23 -13.35 2.44
N THR A 222 -7.29 -13.78 1.76
CA THR A 222 -7.40 -15.16 1.27
C THR A 222 -6.39 -15.45 0.16
N THR A 223 -5.91 -16.69 0.10
CA THR A 223 -5.17 -17.24 -1.04
C THR A 223 -6.09 -18.04 -1.94
N ASP A 224 -5.73 -18.22 -3.22
CA ASP A 224 -6.54 -18.99 -4.17
C ASP A 224 -6.67 -20.46 -3.74
N GLU A 225 -7.90 -20.99 -3.75
CA GLU A 225 -8.18 -22.42 -3.60
C GLU A 225 -8.74 -23.04 -4.89
N ASP A 226 -8.57 -24.36 -5.05
CA ASP A 226 -9.06 -25.12 -6.19
C ASP A 226 -10.61 -25.10 -6.24
N GLU A 227 -11.20 -24.52 -7.31
CA GLU A 227 -12.66 -24.38 -7.51
C GLU A 227 -13.45 -25.71 -7.66
N ARG A 228 -12.77 -26.87 -7.61
CA ARG A 228 -13.32 -28.20 -7.93
C ARG A 228 -14.42 -28.74 -6.98
N PRO A 229 -14.50 -28.39 -5.69
CA PRO A 229 -15.52 -28.98 -4.80
C PRO A 229 -16.90 -28.31 -4.83
N ILE A 230 -17.11 -27.23 -5.61
CA ILE A 230 -18.27 -26.36 -5.41
C ILE A 230 -19.36 -26.64 -6.46
N MET A 231 -20.42 -27.35 -6.05
CA MET A 231 -21.65 -27.54 -6.84
C MET A 231 -22.65 -26.42 -6.56
N SER A 232 -23.09 -25.72 -7.61
CA SER A 232 -23.94 -24.53 -7.49
C SER A 232 -25.40 -24.85 -7.16
N LEU A 233 -25.94 -24.11 -6.19
CA LEU A 233 -27.36 -24.01 -5.89
C LEU A 233 -27.80 -22.55 -6.02
N ARG A 234 -29.08 -22.33 -6.37
CA ARG A 234 -29.66 -21.00 -6.61
C ARG A 234 -29.60 -20.12 -5.34
N CYS A 235 -29.25 -18.84 -5.54
CA CYS A 235 -29.17 -17.75 -4.55
C CYS A 235 -28.06 -17.82 -3.48
N VAL A 236 -27.17 -18.81 -3.50
CA VAL A 236 -26.01 -18.84 -2.60
C VAL A 236 -24.77 -18.44 -3.39
N TYR A 237 -24.16 -17.32 -3.02
CA TYR A 237 -22.84 -16.94 -3.52
C TYR A 237 -21.78 -17.74 -2.77
N ILE A 238 -21.04 -18.58 -3.48
CA ILE A 238 -19.89 -19.29 -2.92
C ILE A 238 -18.65 -18.69 -3.57
N ALA A 239 -17.89 -17.94 -2.78
CA ALA A 239 -16.62 -17.36 -3.20
C ALA A 239 -15.48 -18.18 -2.56
N SER A 240 -14.58 -18.69 -3.40
CA SER A 240 -13.39 -19.47 -2.98
C SER A 240 -12.10 -18.92 -3.57
N ASP A 241 -12.13 -17.70 -4.07
CA ASP A 241 -11.01 -17.06 -4.73
C ASP A 241 -10.12 -16.30 -3.75
N GLY A 242 -8.88 -16.08 -4.19
CA GLY A 242 -7.86 -15.33 -3.47
C GLY A 242 -8.03 -13.81 -3.61
N GLY A 243 -7.46 -13.10 -2.65
CA GLY A 243 -7.49 -11.62 -2.58
C GLY A 243 -8.72 -11.04 -1.91
N ARG A 244 -9.56 -11.88 -1.28
CA ARG A 244 -10.67 -11.42 -0.43
C ARG A 244 -10.13 -11.01 0.93
N VAL A 245 -10.73 -9.97 1.48
CA VAL A 245 -10.38 -9.45 2.80
C VAL A 245 -11.37 -10.02 3.80
N CYS A 246 -10.84 -10.66 4.83
CA CYS A 246 -11.60 -11.32 5.88
C CYS A 246 -11.16 -10.82 7.26
N ARG A 247 -12.03 -10.94 8.26
CA ARG A 247 -11.67 -10.72 9.66
C ARG A 247 -12.15 -11.87 10.56
N PRO A 248 -11.40 -12.22 11.61
CA PRO A 248 -11.79 -13.27 12.53
C PRO A 248 -12.80 -12.74 13.54
N LEU A 249 -13.87 -13.49 13.76
CA LEU A 249 -14.92 -13.21 14.74
C LEU A 249 -15.22 -14.44 15.58
N VAL A 250 -15.68 -14.24 16.81
CA VAL A 250 -16.09 -15.33 17.69
C VAL A 250 -17.49 -15.79 17.32
N ILE A 251 -17.68 -17.09 17.11
CA ILE A 251 -19.00 -17.64 16.82
C ILE A 251 -19.85 -17.62 18.09
N ALA A 252 -21.08 -17.12 17.97
CA ALA A 252 -22.05 -17.08 19.04
C ALA A 252 -23.28 -17.95 18.70
N ASP A 253 -23.60 -18.90 19.56
CA ASP A 253 -24.82 -19.69 19.44
C ASP A 253 -25.92 -19.04 20.26
N LYS A 254 -26.89 -18.42 19.58
CA LYS A 254 -28.01 -17.71 20.21
C LYS A 254 -27.55 -16.63 21.20
N GLY A 255 -26.56 -15.83 20.79
CA GLY A 255 -25.97 -14.77 21.62
C GLY A 255 -25.00 -15.23 22.69
N VAL A 256 -24.73 -16.54 22.81
CA VAL A 256 -23.75 -17.07 23.76
C VAL A 256 -22.46 -17.42 23.02
N SER A 257 -21.36 -16.77 23.39
CA SER A 257 -20.01 -17.07 22.87
C SER A 257 -19.67 -18.56 23.02
N ARG A 258 -19.19 -19.19 21.94
CA ARG A 258 -18.68 -20.56 21.98
C ARG A 258 -17.37 -20.68 22.76
N ILE A 259 -16.60 -19.59 22.84
CA ILE A 259 -15.38 -19.56 23.64
C ILE A 259 -15.76 -19.53 25.12
N LYS A 260 -15.13 -20.42 25.90
CA LYS A 260 -15.35 -20.56 27.34
C LYS A 260 -14.02 -20.39 28.06
N GLU A 261 -14.10 -20.18 29.37
CA GLU A 261 -12.92 -19.93 30.21
C GLU A 261 -11.87 -21.07 30.15
N HIS A 262 -12.28 -22.32 29.94
CA HIS A 262 -11.34 -23.43 29.79
C HIS A 262 -10.54 -23.34 28.48
N HIS A 263 -11.15 -22.92 27.36
CA HIS A 263 -10.43 -22.65 26.11
C HIS A 263 -9.37 -21.57 26.32
N MET A 264 -9.68 -20.52 27.10
CA MET A 264 -8.72 -19.44 27.40
C MET A 264 -7.55 -19.91 28.28
N ARG A 265 -7.80 -20.86 29.19
CA ARG A 265 -6.73 -21.50 29.97
C ARG A 265 -5.83 -22.34 29.07
N GLU A 266 -6.41 -23.16 28.21
CA GLU A 266 -5.65 -23.99 27.25
C GLU A 266 -4.81 -23.15 26.28
N LEU A 267 -5.34 -22.00 25.83
CA LEU A 267 -4.60 -21.04 25.01
C LEU A 267 -3.43 -20.42 25.78
N ARG A 268 -3.64 -20.04 27.05
CA ARG A 268 -2.60 -19.47 27.92
C ARG A 268 -1.48 -20.47 28.22
N ASP A 269 -1.86 -21.72 28.45
CA ASP A 269 -0.92 -22.81 28.74
C ASP A 269 -0.21 -23.32 27.47
N GLY A 270 -0.58 -22.80 26.30
CA GLY A 270 0.01 -23.17 25.01
C GLY A 270 -0.41 -24.55 24.50
N VAL A 271 -1.48 -25.12 25.05
CA VAL A 271 -2.04 -26.42 24.64
C VAL A 271 -2.77 -26.30 23.30
N ARG A 272 -3.42 -25.16 23.07
CA ARG A 272 -4.08 -24.81 21.81
C ARG A 272 -3.50 -23.53 21.23
N ASP A 273 -3.50 -23.46 19.91
CA ASP A 273 -3.18 -22.28 19.12
C ASP A 273 -4.45 -21.66 18.50
N PHE A 274 -4.31 -20.49 17.88
CA PHE A 274 -5.40 -19.80 17.21
C PHE A 274 -6.03 -20.67 16.09
N ASP A 275 -5.21 -21.42 15.35
CA ASP A 275 -5.69 -22.30 14.28
C ASP A 275 -6.52 -23.48 14.81
N SER A 276 -6.27 -23.94 16.05
CA SER A 276 -7.13 -24.92 16.71
C SER A 276 -8.53 -24.36 16.95
N PHE A 277 -8.65 -23.08 17.27
CA PHE A 277 -9.96 -22.45 17.49
C PHE A 277 -10.75 -22.32 16.18
N LEU A 278 -10.07 -22.13 15.05
CA LEU A 278 -10.68 -22.18 13.71
C LEU A 278 -11.16 -23.60 13.38
N ARG A 279 -10.31 -24.62 13.59
CA ARG A 279 -10.67 -26.03 13.32
C ARG A 279 -11.85 -26.52 14.14
N ASP A 280 -11.96 -26.06 15.39
CA ASP A 280 -13.04 -26.44 16.30
C ASP A 280 -14.32 -25.61 16.09
N GLY A 281 -14.31 -24.64 15.17
CA GLY A 281 -15.46 -23.77 14.91
C GLY A 281 -15.82 -22.88 16.11
N LEU A 282 -14.81 -22.37 16.82
CA LEU A 282 -14.95 -21.36 17.86
C LEU A 282 -14.80 -19.94 17.30
N ILE A 283 -13.93 -19.79 16.31
CA ILE A 283 -13.67 -18.55 15.56
C ILE A 283 -13.93 -18.84 14.08
N GLU A 284 -14.44 -17.85 13.36
CA GLU A 284 -14.69 -17.91 11.92
C GLU A 284 -14.13 -16.65 11.23
N TYR A 285 -13.61 -16.81 10.02
CA TYR A 285 -13.21 -15.69 9.17
C TYR A 285 -14.38 -15.30 8.28
N LEU A 286 -14.92 -14.10 8.49
CA LEU A 286 -15.98 -13.57 7.64
C LEU A 286 -15.39 -12.63 6.58
N ASP A 287 -15.87 -12.76 5.35
CA ASP A 287 -15.66 -11.77 4.29
C ASP A 287 -16.80 -10.73 4.27
N VAL A 288 -16.66 -9.68 3.46
CA VAL A 288 -17.65 -8.59 3.39
C VAL A 288 -19.05 -9.09 3.02
N ASN A 289 -19.15 -10.11 2.17
CA ASN A 289 -20.44 -10.64 1.73
C ASN A 289 -21.10 -11.48 2.82
N GLU A 290 -20.30 -12.23 3.57
CA GLU A 290 -20.77 -13.03 4.69
C GLU A 290 -21.21 -12.12 5.84
N GLU A 291 -20.45 -11.06 6.12
CA GLU A 291 -20.79 -10.07 7.14
C GLU A 291 -22.16 -9.43 6.93
N ASN A 292 -22.55 -9.15 5.68
CA ASN A 292 -23.87 -8.61 5.35
C ASN A 292 -25.03 -9.50 5.81
N ASN A 293 -24.79 -10.80 6.02
CA ASN A 293 -25.78 -11.76 6.49
C ASN A 293 -25.65 -12.07 8.00
N THR A 294 -24.74 -11.41 8.71
CA THR A 294 -24.46 -11.66 10.13
C THR A 294 -24.91 -10.54 11.04
N LEU A 295 -25.25 -10.88 12.28
CA LEU A 295 -25.51 -9.90 13.35
C LEU A 295 -24.37 -9.99 14.35
N ILE A 296 -23.49 -8.99 14.33
CA ILE A 296 -22.28 -8.93 15.14
C ILE A 296 -22.52 -8.05 16.37
N ALA A 297 -22.28 -8.58 17.58
CA ALA A 297 -22.29 -7.80 18.81
C ALA A 297 -20.87 -7.27 19.13
N LEU A 298 -20.78 -6.01 19.58
CA LEU A 298 -19.51 -5.38 19.97
C LEU A 298 -18.93 -5.94 21.27
N TYR A 299 -19.79 -6.30 22.22
CA TYR A 299 -19.42 -6.89 23.49
C TYR A 299 -20.37 -8.03 23.83
N GLU A 300 -19.89 -9.01 24.59
CA GLU A 300 -20.71 -10.15 25.03
C GLU A 300 -21.97 -9.72 25.81
N LYS A 301 -21.90 -8.62 26.56
CA LYS A 301 -23.02 -8.05 27.32
C LYS A 301 -24.16 -7.52 26.45
N ASP A 302 -23.86 -7.14 25.21
CA ASP A 302 -24.81 -6.54 24.28
C ASP A 302 -25.39 -7.58 23.31
N ALA A 303 -25.00 -8.86 23.45
CA ALA A 303 -25.45 -9.95 22.60
C ALA A 303 -26.94 -10.28 22.84
N THR A 304 -27.68 -10.45 21.75
CA THR A 304 -29.08 -10.89 21.76
C THR A 304 -29.17 -12.34 21.27
N PRO A 305 -30.30 -13.05 21.45
CA PRO A 305 -30.47 -14.40 20.93
C PRO A 305 -30.35 -14.53 19.40
N GLU A 306 -30.42 -13.40 18.67
CA GLU A 306 -30.27 -13.33 17.21
C GLU A 306 -28.81 -13.08 16.79
N THR A 307 -27.94 -12.69 17.73
CA THR A 307 -26.51 -12.46 17.47
C THR A 307 -25.85 -13.76 17.02
N THR A 308 -25.21 -13.70 15.85
CA THR A 308 -24.48 -14.83 15.25
C THR A 308 -22.99 -14.80 15.57
N HIS A 309 -22.43 -13.60 15.72
CA HIS A 309 -21.00 -13.40 15.96
C HIS A 309 -20.75 -12.30 17.00
N ILE A 310 -19.60 -12.37 17.66
CA ILE A 310 -19.16 -11.38 18.64
C ILE A 310 -17.76 -10.91 18.24
N GLU A 311 -17.52 -9.60 18.32
CA GLU A 311 -16.19 -9.01 18.12
C GLU A 311 -15.19 -9.60 19.12
N ILE A 312 -14.00 -9.96 18.64
CA ILE A 312 -12.92 -10.41 19.54
C ILE A 312 -12.51 -9.23 20.43
N GLU A 313 -12.20 -8.09 19.83
CA GLU A 313 -11.90 -6.84 20.54
C GLU A 313 -12.20 -5.62 19.64
N PRO A 314 -12.98 -4.62 20.08
CA PRO A 314 -13.35 -3.49 19.22
C PRO A 314 -12.18 -2.59 18.78
N PHE A 315 -11.06 -2.57 19.51
CA PHE A 315 -9.92 -1.72 19.14
C PHE A 315 -9.19 -2.19 17.89
N THR A 316 -9.42 -3.43 17.45
CA THR A 316 -8.73 -4.02 16.28
C THR A 316 -9.20 -3.43 14.95
N ILE A 317 -10.23 -2.57 14.98
CA ILE A 317 -10.60 -1.69 13.86
C ILE A 317 -9.49 -0.71 13.48
N LEU A 318 -8.63 -0.36 14.44
CA LEU A 318 -7.49 0.50 14.18
C LEU A 318 -6.39 -0.31 13.52
N GLY A 319 -5.65 0.31 12.60
CA GLY A 319 -4.41 -0.23 12.06
C GLY A 319 -3.24 -0.07 13.03
N VAL A 320 -2.07 -0.59 12.65
CA VAL A 320 -0.85 -0.57 13.49
C VAL A 320 -0.48 0.86 13.91
N CYS A 321 -0.49 1.81 12.98
CA CYS A 321 -0.14 3.20 13.27
C CYS A 321 -1.15 3.90 14.18
N ALA A 322 -2.45 3.65 13.94
CA ALA A 322 -3.54 4.23 14.71
C ALA A 322 -3.62 3.67 16.14
N GLY A 323 -3.28 2.40 16.32
CA GLY A 323 -3.24 1.73 17.63
C GLY A 323 -2.17 2.29 18.58
N LEU A 324 -1.19 3.06 18.08
CA LEU A 324 -0.16 3.69 18.90
C LEU A 324 -0.62 4.98 19.59
N ILE A 325 -1.78 5.51 19.19
CA ILE A 325 -2.38 6.71 19.77
C ILE A 325 -3.04 6.31 21.09
N PRO A 326 -2.63 6.88 22.24
CA PRO A 326 -3.33 6.63 23.48
C PRO A 326 -4.70 7.33 23.46
N TYR A 327 -5.73 6.65 23.97
CA TYR A 327 -7.10 7.17 24.05
C TYR A 327 -7.60 7.82 22.74
N PRO A 328 -7.52 7.12 21.59
CA PRO A 328 -7.81 7.72 20.28
C PRO A 328 -9.29 8.12 20.13
N HIS A 329 -10.18 7.48 20.90
CA HIS A 329 -11.62 7.76 20.96
C HIS A 329 -11.96 9.11 21.60
N HIS A 330 -10.99 9.76 22.27
CA HIS A 330 -11.14 11.10 22.84
C HIS A 330 -10.54 12.21 21.96
N ASN A 331 -10.12 11.88 20.74
CA ASN A 331 -9.61 12.83 19.76
C ASN A 331 -10.60 12.96 18.59
N GLN A 332 -10.54 14.09 17.88
CA GLN A 332 -11.23 14.21 16.59
C GLN A 332 -10.57 13.33 15.53
N SER A 333 -11.35 12.78 14.60
CA SER A 333 -10.84 11.94 13.49
C SER A 333 -9.64 12.55 12.74
N PRO A 334 -9.65 13.83 12.32
CA PRO A 334 -8.50 14.44 11.64
C PRO A 334 -7.21 14.41 12.48
N ARG A 335 -7.30 14.49 13.81
CA ARG A 335 -6.14 14.46 14.71
C ARG A 335 -5.50 13.08 14.76
N ASN A 336 -6.33 12.04 14.75
CA ASN A 336 -5.83 10.67 14.66
C ASN A 336 -5.16 10.44 13.30
N THR A 337 -5.73 10.94 12.20
CA THR A 337 -5.10 10.88 10.87
C THR A 337 -3.76 11.61 10.82
N TYR A 338 -3.70 12.84 11.33
CA TYR A 338 -2.46 13.60 11.40
C TYR A 338 -1.39 12.89 12.22
N GLN A 339 -1.80 12.16 13.25
CA GLN A 339 -0.87 11.40 14.07
C GLN A 339 -0.39 10.13 13.36
N CYS A 340 -1.27 9.39 12.68
CA CYS A 340 -0.88 8.19 11.94
C CYS A 340 0.20 8.50 10.89
N ALA A 341 0.01 9.58 10.13
CA ALA A 341 1.02 10.05 9.16
C ALA A 341 2.36 10.41 9.82
N MET A 342 2.35 10.96 11.04
CA MET A 342 3.59 11.28 11.78
C MET A 342 4.28 10.03 12.33
N VAL A 343 3.49 9.05 12.80
CA VAL A 343 3.99 7.76 13.29
C VAL A 343 4.72 7.02 12.18
N GLU A 344 4.13 6.98 10.98
CA GLU A 344 4.72 6.36 9.80
C GLU A 344 6.00 7.08 9.36
N LEU A 345 6.00 8.41 9.35
CA LEU A 345 7.18 9.22 9.01
C LEU A 345 8.37 8.95 9.94
N VAL A 346 8.09 8.74 11.23
CA VAL A 346 9.12 8.48 12.26
C VAL A 346 9.52 6.99 12.30
N GLY A 347 8.69 6.08 11.76
CA GLY A 347 8.88 4.64 11.86
C GLY A 347 8.65 4.10 13.27
N TYR A 348 7.74 4.75 14.02
CA TYR A 348 7.44 4.39 15.41
C TYR A 348 6.80 3.01 15.55
N ASP A 349 6.16 2.52 14.47
CA ASP A 349 5.62 1.16 14.34
C ASP A 349 6.70 0.08 14.46
N LYS A 350 7.93 0.36 14.01
CA LYS A 350 9.04 -0.61 14.02
C LYS A 350 9.84 -0.56 15.31
N LEU A 351 10.14 0.65 15.78
CA LEU A 351 10.93 0.90 16.98
C LEU A 351 10.34 2.11 17.70
N GLY A 352 10.02 1.96 18.98
CA GLY A 352 9.50 3.06 19.80
C GLY A 352 10.43 4.27 19.73
N ALA A 353 9.97 5.35 19.11
CA ALA A 353 10.77 6.51 18.76
C ALA A 353 10.22 7.76 19.46
N GLY A 354 10.73 8.08 20.64
CA GLY A 354 10.30 9.26 21.38
C GLY A 354 10.87 9.32 22.78
N GLN A 355 10.67 10.43 23.46
CA GLN A 355 11.05 10.62 24.85
C GLN A 355 9.84 11.12 25.64
N ASN A 356 9.66 10.58 26.84
CA ASN A 356 8.65 11.08 27.77
C ASN A 356 9.18 12.38 28.39
N ALA A 357 8.52 13.49 28.10
CA ALA A 357 8.89 14.81 28.59
C ALA A 357 7.88 15.29 29.65
N THR A 358 8.36 16.04 30.64
CA THR A 358 7.51 16.73 31.62
C THR A 358 6.92 17.97 30.96
N VAL A 359 5.59 18.00 30.83
CA VAL A 359 4.89 19.09 30.12
C VAL A 359 4.15 19.98 31.11
N ALA A 360 4.29 21.29 30.98
CA ALA A 360 3.40 22.27 31.61
C ALA A 360 2.46 22.87 30.57
N VAL A 361 1.17 22.99 30.91
CA VAL A 361 0.16 23.64 30.06
C VAL A 361 -0.14 25.01 30.63
N MET A 362 0.48 26.04 30.06
CA MET A 362 0.32 27.44 30.45
C MET A 362 0.83 28.35 29.34
N SER A 363 0.36 29.60 29.33
CA SER A 363 0.97 30.64 28.51
C SER A 363 2.17 31.22 29.26
N TYR A 364 3.33 31.25 28.63
CA TYR A 364 4.58 31.72 29.23
C TYR A 364 5.12 32.96 28.54
N SER A 365 5.08 33.02 27.20
CA SER A 365 5.64 34.15 26.43
C SER A 365 4.88 34.35 25.12
N GLY A 366 5.06 35.48 24.43
CA GLY A 366 4.48 35.66 23.09
C GLY A 366 4.98 34.66 22.04
N TYR A 367 6.06 33.93 22.32
CA TYR A 367 6.67 32.92 21.45
C TYR A 367 6.04 31.52 21.56
N ASP A 368 4.96 31.35 22.33
CA ASP A 368 4.19 30.11 22.42
C ASP A 368 2.86 30.16 21.64
N THR A 369 2.69 31.21 20.82
CA THR A 369 1.52 31.42 19.96
C THR A 369 1.55 30.43 18.77
N GLU A 370 0.39 30.08 18.22
CA GLU A 370 0.26 29.26 17.00
C GLU A 370 1.06 27.93 17.04
N ASP A 371 0.82 27.12 18.08
CA ASP A 371 1.43 25.80 18.31
C ASP A 371 2.94 25.79 18.57
N ALA A 372 3.55 26.96 18.76
CA ALA A 372 4.92 27.01 19.23
C ALA A 372 5.03 26.47 20.66
N MET A 373 6.14 25.81 20.96
CA MET A 373 6.48 25.32 22.29
C MET A 373 7.73 25.98 22.82
N VAL A 374 7.76 26.22 24.13
CA VAL A 374 8.92 26.75 24.84
C VAL A 374 9.67 25.57 25.45
N MET A 375 10.98 25.48 25.20
CA MET A 375 11.81 24.37 25.66
C MET A 375 12.81 24.79 26.73
N ASN A 376 13.04 23.90 27.70
CA ASN A 376 14.02 24.10 28.76
C ASN A 376 15.42 23.80 28.24
N LYS A 377 16.28 24.82 28.21
CA LYS A 377 17.67 24.69 27.74
C LYS A 377 18.45 23.63 28.52
N SER A 378 18.30 23.58 29.84
CA SER A 378 19.01 22.59 30.66
C SER A 378 18.55 21.16 30.37
N SER A 379 17.28 20.96 30.02
CA SER A 379 16.78 19.63 29.59
C SER A 379 17.38 19.22 28.24
N LEU A 380 17.46 20.14 27.28
CA LEU A 380 18.17 19.92 26.00
C LEU A 380 19.65 19.61 26.22
N ASP A 381 20.29 20.34 27.15
CA ASP A 381 21.68 20.13 27.52
C ASP A 381 21.92 18.76 28.16
N ARG A 382 20.94 18.25 28.92
CA ARG A 382 20.98 16.91 29.52
C ARG A 382 20.67 15.78 28.54
N GLY A 383 20.18 16.08 27.34
CA GLY A 383 19.99 15.08 26.29
C GLY A 383 18.58 14.96 25.73
N LEU A 384 17.62 15.79 26.19
CA LEU A 384 16.26 15.79 25.66
C LEU A 384 16.28 16.12 24.15
N GLY A 385 15.63 15.27 23.35
CA GLY A 385 15.44 15.47 21.92
C GLY A 385 16.72 15.41 21.06
N ARG A 386 17.87 14.95 21.58
CA ARG A 386 19.09 14.84 20.76
C ARG A 386 18.92 13.83 19.63
N CYS A 387 19.29 14.25 18.43
CA CYS A 387 19.17 13.45 17.22
C CYS A 387 20.55 13.10 16.67
N ILE A 388 20.71 11.87 16.17
CA ILE A 388 21.88 11.46 15.40
C ILE A 388 21.44 11.29 13.96
N VAL A 389 21.75 12.28 13.13
CA VAL A 389 21.47 12.24 11.70
C VAL A 389 22.57 11.45 11.03
N MET A 390 22.22 10.28 10.47
CA MET A 390 23.14 9.46 9.69
C MET A 390 22.91 9.69 8.20
N LYS A 391 23.94 10.16 7.50
CA LYS A 391 23.94 10.32 6.04
C LYS A 391 24.91 9.34 5.40
N LYS A 392 24.43 8.62 4.41
CA LYS A 392 25.21 7.68 3.62
C LYS A 392 25.75 8.38 2.38
N TYR A 393 27.06 8.35 2.20
CA TYR A 393 27.74 8.77 0.97
C TYR A 393 28.34 7.53 0.33
N ALA A 394 28.07 7.33 -0.95
CA ALA A 394 28.59 6.19 -1.69
C ALA A 394 29.35 6.68 -2.91
N ALA A 395 30.51 6.08 -3.15
CA ALA A 395 31.30 6.28 -4.36
C ALA A 395 31.68 4.93 -4.94
N ILE A 396 31.67 4.85 -6.27
CA ILE A 396 32.07 3.67 -7.01
C ILE A 396 33.33 4.05 -7.79
N CYS A 397 34.35 3.20 -7.70
CA CYS A 397 35.50 3.23 -8.57
C CYS A 397 35.15 2.38 -9.81
N GLN A 398 34.83 3.06 -10.90
CA GLN A 398 34.33 2.39 -12.10
C GLN A 398 35.49 1.86 -12.94
N THR A 399 35.32 0.64 -13.45
CA THR A 399 36.10 0.13 -14.59
C THR A 399 35.32 0.43 -15.87
N TYR A 400 35.99 1.05 -16.83
CA TYR A 400 35.42 1.49 -18.10
C TYR A 400 35.65 0.44 -19.20
N GLU A 401 34.88 0.55 -20.29
CA GLU A 401 34.91 -0.40 -21.42
C GLU A 401 36.29 -0.50 -22.09
N ASN A 402 37.08 0.57 -22.03
CA ASN A 402 38.44 0.62 -22.58
C ASN A 402 39.50 -0.04 -21.67
N GLY A 403 39.09 -0.67 -20.56
CA GLY A 403 39.96 -1.31 -19.58
C GLY A 403 40.64 -0.34 -18.60
N THR A 404 40.40 0.96 -18.70
CA THR A 404 40.84 1.93 -17.70
C THR A 404 39.93 1.88 -16.48
N SER A 405 40.43 2.23 -15.29
CA SER A 405 39.63 2.29 -14.07
C SER A 405 39.92 3.55 -13.29
N ASP A 406 38.95 3.99 -12.50
CA ASP A 406 39.19 4.98 -11.46
C ASP A 406 40.26 4.48 -10.48
N ARG A 407 41.12 5.38 -10.00
CA ARG A 407 42.14 5.07 -8.98
C ARG A 407 42.00 5.97 -7.76
N ILE A 408 42.29 5.42 -6.60
CA ILE A 408 42.38 6.18 -5.34
C ILE A 408 43.87 6.42 -5.10
N ILE A 409 44.22 7.67 -4.82
CA ILE A 409 45.61 8.08 -4.67
C ILE A 409 45.90 8.54 -3.24
N LYS A 410 47.11 8.23 -2.77
CA LYS A 410 47.62 8.68 -1.48
C LYS A 410 47.54 10.22 -1.40
N PRO A 411 47.04 10.80 -0.29
CA PRO A 411 46.95 12.25 -0.16
C PRO A 411 48.34 12.89 -0.16
N GLN A 412 48.48 13.99 -0.91
CA GLN A 412 49.68 14.81 -0.87
C GLN A 412 49.60 15.73 0.33
N ARG A 413 50.48 15.53 1.31
CA ARG A 413 50.52 16.31 2.57
C ARG A 413 51.29 17.64 2.45
N GLN A 414 51.64 18.04 1.22
CA GLN A 414 52.37 19.26 0.92
C GLN A 414 51.68 19.97 -0.26
N GLY A 415 51.25 21.21 -0.06
CA GLY A 415 50.59 22.02 -1.10
C GLY A 415 49.38 22.81 -0.59
N TYR A 416 48.74 23.55 -1.50
CA TYR A 416 47.63 24.46 -1.22
C TYR A 416 46.35 23.77 -0.70
N GLU A 417 46.17 22.48 -0.97
CA GLU A 417 44.97 21.71 -0.57
C GLU A 417 45.20 20.78 0.62
N THR A 418 46.35 20.89 1.31
CA THR A 418 46.70 20.01 2.43
C THR A 418 45.66 20.02 3.53
N ASP A 419 45.10 21.20 3.84
CA ASP A 419 44.11 21.38 4.90
C ASP A 419 42.81 20.62 4.63
N ARG A 420 42.45 20.42 3.36
CA ARG A 420 41.22 19.72 2.95
C ARG A 420 41.39 18.19 2.94
N MET A 421 42.62 17.71 3.07
CA MET A 421 42.98 16.28 2.99
C MET A 421 43.41 15.70 4.34
N GLN A 422 43.32 16.47 5.44
CA GLN A 422 43.81 16.06 6.76
C GLN A 422 43.12 14.81 7.30
N ILE A 423 41.84 14.61 6.95
CA ILE A 423 41.02 13.48 7.40
C ILE A 423 41.30 12.17 6.64
N LEU A 424 42.10 12.22 5.58
CA LEU A 424 42.41 11.07 4.73
C LEU A 424 43.56 10.26 5.33
N ASP A 425 43.39 8.94 5.35
CA ASP A 425 44.45 7.99 5.66
C ASP A 425 45.38 7.81 4.43
N ASP A 426 46.44 7.04 4.62
CA ASP A 426 47.46 6.77 3.60
C ASP A 426 46.93 6.05 2.36
N ASP A 427 45.75 5.45 2.44
CA ASP A 427 45.03 4.83 1.34
C ASP A 427 44.18 5.81 0.49
N GLY A 428 44.10 7.09 0.89
CA GLY A 428 43.31 8.11 0.19
C GLY A 428 41.82 8.12 0.55
N LEU A 429 41.42 7.42 1.59
CA LEU A 429 40.06 7.39 2.14
C LEU A 429 40.02 8.04 3.51
N ALA A 430 38.88 8.65 3.86
CA ALA A 430 38.74 9.25 5.17
C ALA A 430 38.58 8.19 6.28
N ALA A 431 39.30 8.35 7.39
CA ALA A 431 39.32 7.38 8.47
C ALA A 431 38.03 7.42 9.34
N PRO A 432 37.52 6.26 9.81
CA PRO A 432 36.47 6.23 10.82
C PRO A 432 36.92 6.89 12.13
N GLY A 433 36.06 7.73 12.71
CA GLY A 433 36.33 8.48 13.94
C GLY A 433 36.73 9.94 13.71
N GLU A 434 37.18 10.30 12.51
CA GLU A 434 37.60 11.65 12.19
C GLU A 434 36.43 12.64 12.06
N ILE A 435 36.68 13.88 12.45
CA ILE A 435 35.73 14.99 12.32
C ILE A 435 35.86 15.55 10.91
N ILE A 436 34.75 15.51 10.16
CA ILE A 436 34.68 16.01 8.79
C ILE A 436 34.00 17.38 8.75
N ARG A 437 34.66 18.34 8.11
CA ARG A 437 34.20 19.73 7.95
C ARG A 437 33.69 19.97 6.52
N PRO A 438 32.85 21.00 6.32
CA PRO A 438 32.48 21.44 4.98
C PRO A 438 33.74 21.68 4.13
N HIS A 439 33.68 21.24 2.87
CA HIS A 439 34.77 21.30 1.89
C HIS A 439 35.93 20.31 2.08
N ASP A 440 35.93 19.49 3.13
CA ASP A 440 36.91 18.41 3.28
C ASP A 440 36.72 17.33 2.21
N ILE A 441 37.83 16.74 1.78
CA ILE A 441 37.86 15.65 0.82
C ILE A 441 37.79 14.34 1.59
N TYR A 442 36.75 13.54 1.35
CA TYR A 442 36.58 12.24 2.01
C TYR A 442 37.02 11.05 1.13
N ILE A 443 37.22 11.28 -0.17
CA ILE A 443 37.84 10.33 -1.09
C ILE A 443 38.73 11.09 -2.06
N ASN A 444 40.01 10.76 -2.07
CA ASN A 444 40.97 11.29 -3.04
C ASN A 444 41.02 10.37 -4.28
N LYS A 445 40.03 10.56 -5.16
CA LYS A 445 39.85 9.78 -6.39
C LYS A 445 40.35 10.54 -7.62
N GLU A 446 40.91 9.82 -8.57
CA GLU A 446 41.18 10.28 -9.92
C GLU A 446 40.45 9.40 -10.93
N SER A 447 39.94 10.04 -12.00
CA SER A 447 39.27 9.37 -13.10
C SER A 447 40.03 9.58 -14.40
N PRO A 448 40.10 8.57 -15.28
CA PRO A 448 40.74 8.72 -16.58
C PRO A 448 40.03 9.79 -17.42
N THR A 449 40.81 10.59 -18.16
CA THR A 449 40.27 11.65 -19.04
C THR A 449 39.56 11.08 -20.27
N VAL A 450 39.98 9.88 -20.69
CA VAL A 450 39.50 9.19 -21.88
C VAL A 450 38.91 7.84 -21.49
N THR A 451 37.60 7.68 -21.68
CA THR A 451 36.83 6.52 -21.19
C THR A 451 36.25 5.62 -22.28
N ARG A 452 36.24 6.07 -23.55
CA ARG A 452 35.51 5.40 -24.65
C ARG A 452 36.39 4.88 -25.79
N THR A 453 37.59 5.40 -25.98
CA THR A 453 38.49 4.92 -27.05
C THR A 453 39.31 3.72 -26.57
N PRO A 454 39.44 2.66 -27.41
CA PRO A 454 40.20 1.46 -27.08
C PRO A 454 41.69 1.78 -27.01
N VAL A 455 42.37 1.24 -25.99
CA VAL A 455 43.77 1.56 -25.71
C VAL A 455 44.63 0.30 -25.72
N THR A 456 45.81 0.40 -26.33
CA THR A 456 46.75 -0.71 -26.54
C THR A 456 47.45 -1.20 -25.27
N SER A 457 47.40 -0.45 -24.16
CA SER A 457 48.04 -0.81 -22.88
C SER A 457 47.34 -0.14 -21.68
N PRO A 458 46.42 -0.84 -20.98
CA PRO A 458 45.68 -0.29 -19.84
C PRO A 458 46.52 -0.09 -18.56
N MET A 459 47.57 -0.89 -18.34
CA MET A 459 48.31 -0.97 -17.06
C MET A 459 49.50 0.00 -16.90
N GLY A 460 49.60 1.06 -17.70
CA GLY A 460 50.78 1.95 -17.70
C GLY A 460 50.51 3.37 -18.17
N TRP A 461 49.28 3.88 -17.98
CA TRP A 461 48.92 5.24 -18.38
C TRP A 461 49.71 6.29 -17.58
N PRO A 462 50.24 7.34 -18.23
CA PRO A 462 50.92 8.42 -17.54
C PRO A 462 49.94 9.17 -16.64
N ASP A 463 50.42 9.76 -15.54
CA ASP A 463 49.59 10.51 -14.58
C ASP A 463 48.86 11.69 -15.24
N SER A 464 49.39 12.25 -16.33
CA SER A 464 48.75 13.31 -17.13
C SER A 464 47.45 12.87 -17.80
N ALA A 465 47.19 11.58 -17.89
CA ALA A 465 45.98 11.04 -18.50
C ALA A 465 44.82 10.89 -17.49
N TYR A 466 45.06 11.18 -16.20
CA TYR A 466 44.06 11.17 -15.14
C TYR A 466 43.70 12.60 -14.71
N LYS A 467 42.42 12.81 -14.38
CA LYS A 467 41.93 14.07 -13.80
C LYS A 467 41.42 13.83 -12.38
N PRO A 468 41.65 14.77 -11.44
CA PRO A 468 41.08 14.69 -10.10
C PRO A 468 39.54 14.62 -10.14
N SER A 469 38.97 13.59 -9.52
CA SER A 469 37.53 13.34 -9.37
C SER A 469 37.16 13.15 -7.89
N ARG A 470 37.82 13.94 -7.05
CA ARG A 470 37.74 13.92 -5.58
C ARG A 470 36.33 14.15 -5.09
N GLN A 471 35.96 13.44 -4.03
CA GLN A 471 34.66 13.61 -3.39
C GLN A 471 34.78 14.55 -2.19
N THR A 472 34.01 15.63 -2.23
CA THR A 472 34.03 16.68 -1.20
C THR A 472 32.75 16.65 -0.38
N TYR A 473 32.87 16.84 0.93
CA TYR A 473 31.73 16.95 1.83
C TYR A 473 31.10 18.35 1.78
N LYS A 474 29.79 18.40 1.51
CA LYS A 474 28.99 19.65 1.45
C LYS A 474 28.12 19.83 2.70
N GLY A 475 28.57 19.32 3.84
CA GLY A 475 27.79 19.37 5.07
C GLY A 475 27.46 20.79 5.54
N PRO A 476 26.54 20.91 6.51
CA PRO A 476 26.19 22.18 7.13
C PRO A 476 27.41 22.87 7.76
N GLU A 477 27.50 24.20 7.61
CA GLU A 477 28.58 25.00 8.17
C GLU A 477 28.43 25.19 9.67
N GLY A 478 29.54 25.07 10.42
CA GLY A 478 29.56 25.27 11.87
C GLY A 478 29.17 24.04 12.72
N GLU A 479 28.69 22.97 12.09
CA GLU A 479 28.30 21.74 12.79
C GLU A 479 29.39 20.66 12.71
N THR A 480 29.55 19.88 13.78
CA THR A 480 30.54 18.80 13.82
C THR A 480 29.94 17.49 13.29
N ALA A 481 30.38 17.07 12.10
CA ALA A 481 30.09 15.75 11.57
C ALA A 481 31.26 14.80 11.80
N VAL A 482 30.99 13.52 12.03
CA VAL A 482 32.00 12.49 12.29
C VAL A 482 31.80 11.34 11.33
N ILE A 483 32.89 10.80 10.78
CA ILE A 483 32.85 9.59 9.98
C ILE A 483 32.62 8.41 10.93
N GLY A 484 31.44 7.81 10.89
CA GLY A 484 31.08 6.71 11.77
C GLY A 484 31.64 5.37 11.29
N ARG A 485 31.41 5.05 10.02
CA ARG A 485 31.83 3.78 9.42
C ARG A 485 32.18 3.94 7.96
N VAL A 486 33.27 3.30 7.54
CA VAL A 486 33.65 3.16 6.14
C VAL A 486 33.54 1.69 5.78
N ALA A 487 32.85 1.39 4.67
CA ALA A 487 32.65 0.04 4.17
C ALA A 487 33.14 -0.07 2.73
N LEU A 488 34.06 -0.99 2.50
CA LEU A 488 34.59 -1.37 1.19
C LEU A 488 33.95 -2.69 0.77
N TYR A 489 33.43 -2.76 -0.45
CA TYR A 489 32.92 -3.99 -1.02
C TYR A 489 33.02 -3.96 -2.54
N SER A 490 33.12 -5.12 -3.16
CA SER A 490 33.09 -5.25 -4.62
C SER A 490 31.64 -5.40 -5.09
N ASP A 491 31.24 -4.60 -6.08
CA ASP A 491 29.96 -4.76 -6.76
C ASP A 491 29.93 -6.03 -7.63
N ARG A 492 28.77 -6.42 -8.17
CA ARG A 492 28.62 -7.57 -9.10
C ARG A 492 29.58 -7.49 -10.29
N ASN A 493 29.97 -6.28 -10.70
CA ASN A 493 30.93 -6.03 -11.79
C ASN A 493 32.39 -6.01 -11.33
N ASN A 494 32.70 -6.51 -10.12
CA ASN A 494 34.02 -6.43 -9.47
C ASN A 494 34.58 -5.00 -9.30
N ASN A 495 33.72 -3.98 -9.44
CA ASN A 495 34.09 -2.59 -9.19
C ASN A 495 34.14 -2.33 -7.68
N LEU A 496 35.22 -1.70 -7.21
CA LEU A 496 35.35 -1.29 -5.81
C LEU A 496 34.31 -0.21 -5.49
N SER A 497 33.43 -0.50 -4.55
CA SER A 497 32.42 0.42 -4.03
C SER A 497 32.72 0.77 -2.57
N ILE A 498 32.67 2.07 -2.28
CA ILE A 498 33.02 2.63 -0.98
C ILE A 498 31.80 3.35 -0.43
N LYS A 499 31.38 2.99 0.78
CA LYS A 499 30.28 3.63 1.51
C LYS A 499 30.79 4.25 2.79
N PHE A 500 30.55 5.54 2.96
CA PHE A 500 30.78 6.30 4.17
C PHE A 500 29.44 6.54 4.88
N MET A 501 29.36 6.14 6.14
CA MET A 501 28.30 6.51 7.05
C MET A 501 28.80 7.67 7.90
N ILE A 502 28.34 8.87 7.58
CA ILE A 502 28.70 10.09 8.32
C ILE A 502 27.56 10.36 9.31
N ARG A 503 27.91 10.47 10.59
CA ARG A 503 26.97 10.79 11.67
C ARG A 503 27.14 12.24 12.06
N HIS A 504 26.02 12.93 12.23
CA HIS A 504 25.97 14.29 12.73
C HIS A 504 25.06 14.29 13.97
N THR A 505 25.62 14.68 15.12
CA THR A 505 24.85 14.80 16.36
C THR A 505 24.26 16.19 16.45
N ARG A 506 22.95 16.29 16.22
CA ARG A 506 22.21 17.55 16.23
C ARG A 506 21.43 17.68 17.54
N ARG A 507 21.56 18.85 18.17
CA ARG A 507 20.73 19.25 19.31
C ARG A 507 19.48 19.96 18.78
N PRO A 508 18.34 19.88 19.49
CA PRO A 508 17.17 20.66 19.12
C PRO A 508 17.47 22.16 19.10
N GLU A 509 17.03 22.82 18.04
CA GLU A 509 17.18 24.25 17.82
C GLU A 509 15.82 24.93 17.60
N ILE A 510 15.81 26.26 17.67
CA ILE A 510 14.62 27.06 17.33
C ILE A 510 14.24 26.75 15.88
N GLY A 511 12.97 26.44 15.64
CA GLY A 511 12.47 26.03 14.33
C GLY A 511 12.34 24.52 14.15
N ASP A 512 12.95 23.69 15.02
CA ASP A 512 12.77 22.25 14.95
C ASP A 512 11.33 21.84 15.29
N LYS A 513 10.85 20.80 14.60
CA LYS A 513 9.47 20.33 14.69
C LYS A 513 9.34 19.18 15.68
N PHE A 514 8.31 19.25 16.51
CA PHE A 514 7.94 18.22 17.47
C PHE A 514 6.46 17.88 17.30
N SER A 515 6.09 16.64 17.61
CA SER A 515 4.70 16.20 17.63
C SER A 515 4.42 15.43 18.90
N SER A 516 3.30 15.73 19.54
CA SER A 516 2.71 14.81 20.53
C SER A 516 2.01 13.65 19.83
N ARG A 517 1.56 12.65 20.58
CA ARG A 517 0.80 11.49 20.07
C ARG A 517 -0.67 11.79 19.71
N HIS A 518 -1.07 13.05 19.68
CA HIS A 518 -2.45 13.47 19.45
C HIS A 518 -2.61 14.38 18.22
N GLY A 519 -1.69 14.29 17.25
CA GLY A 519 -1.73 15.13 16.05
C GLY A 519 -1.59 16.62 16.35
N GLN A 520 -0.95 16.95 17.47
CA GLN A 520 -0.58 18.31 17.87
C GLN A 520 0.89 18.50 17.52
N LYS A 521 1.12 18.99 16.31
CA LYS A 521 2.42 19.36 15.76
C LYS A 521 2.75 20.77 16.25
N GLY A 522 3.99 21.01 16.62
CA GLY A 522 4.46 22.31 17.08
C GLY A 522 5.92 22.52 16.74
N VAL A 523 6.35 23.78 16.76
CA VAL A 523 7.72 24.19 16.49
C VAL A 523 8.36 24.66 17.79
N CYS A 524 9.65 24.39 18.00
CA CYS A 524 10.40 25.02 19.08
C CYS A 524 10.46 26.54 18.82
N GLY A 525 9.64 27.31 19.55
CA GLY A 525 9.51 28.76 19.37
C GLY A 525 10.63 29.52 20.04
N THR A 526 10.95 29.16 21.29
CA THR A 526 12.09 29.72 22.02
C THR A 526 12.65 28.71 23.02
N ILE A 527 13.93 28.87 23.34
CA ILE A 527 14.67 28.04 24.29
C ILE A 527 15.05 28.95 25.47
N VAL A 528 14.55 28.63 26.66
CA VAL A 528 14.71 29.46 27.86
C VAL A 528 15.54 28.72 28.91
N GLN A 529 16.31 29.47 29.72
CA GLN A 529 17.16 28.91 30.77
C GLN A 529 16.32 28.28 31.89
N GLN A 530 16.84 27.26 32.56
CA GLN A 530 16.09 26.55 33.61
C GLN A 530 15.73 27.47 34.79
N GLU A 531 16.58 28.48 35.07
CA GLU A 531 16.34 29.46 36.15
C GLU A 531 15.05 30.28 35.93
N ASP A 532 14.70 30.55 34.67
CA ASP A 532 13.54 31.36 34.29
C ASP A 532 12.27 30.49 34.13
N PHE A 533 12.41 29.17 34.11
CA PHE A 533 11.29 28.24 33.94
C PHE A 533 10.42 28.15 35.21
N PRO A 534 9.09 27.98 35.07
CA PRO A 534 8.22 27.77 36.22
C PRO A 534 8.52 26.43 36.89
N PHE A 535 8.53 26.38 38.21
CA PHE A 535 8.70 25.15 38.97
C PHE A 535 7.54 24.94 39.95
N SER A 536 7.21 23.68 40.21
CA SER A 536 6.23 23.32 41.25
C SER A 536 6.82 23.44 42.66
N GLU A 537 5.96 23.48 43.68
CA GLU A 537 6.37 23.45 45.10
C GLU A 537 7.27 22.25 45.46
N ARG A 538 7.18 21.16 44.68
CA ARG A 538 8.03 19.96 44.84
C ARG A 538 9.38 20.08 44.12
N GLY A 539 9.68 21.22 43.50
CA GLY A 539 10.91 21.45 42.73
C GLY A 539 10.89 20.84 41.32
N ILE A 540 9.75 20.35 40.84
CA ILE A 540 9.65 19.82 39.47
C ILE A 540 9.60 20.99 38.49
N CYS A 541 10.61 21.08 37.65
CA CYS A 541 10.69 21.99 36.50
C CYS A 541 10.28 21.23 35.23
N PRO A 542 9.38 21.75 34.38
CA PRO A 542 9.00 21.09 33.16
C PRO A 542 10.12 21.16 32.11
N ASP A 543 10.07 20.21 31.18
CA ASP A 543 10.96 20.12 30.02
C ASP A 543 10.46 21.00 28.87
N LEU A 544 9.15 21.09 28.72
CA LEU A 544 8.49 21.88 27.68
C LEU A 544 7.18 22.51 28.18
N ILE A 545 6.86 23.68 27.66
CA ILE A 545 5.60 24.39 27.91
C ILE A 545 4.77 24.39 26.64
N MET A 546 3.50 24.04 26.77
CA MET A 546 2.52 24.11 25.69
C MET A 546 1.43 25.12 26.01
N ASN A 547 1.11 25.95 25.03
CA ASN A 547 0.05 26.93 25.17
C ASN A 547 -1.33 26.25 25.30
N PRO A 548 -2.17 26.65 26.28
CA PRO A 548 -3.50 26.08 26.50
C PRO A 548 -4.48 26.29 25.33
N HIS A 549 -4.30 27.31 24.48
CA HIS A 549 -5.25 27.65 23.41
C HIS A 549 -5.43 26.53 22.35
N GLY A 550 -4.42 25.66 22.19
CA GLY A 550 -4.47 24.54 21.25
C GLY A 550 -5.32 23.34 21.72
N PHE A 551 -5.67 23.24 23.00
CA PHE A 551 -6.47 22.13 23.54
C PHE A 551 -7.97 22.25 23.24
N PRO A 552 -8.66 23.37 23.56
CA PRO A 552 -10.11 23.48 23.36
C PRO A 552 -10.49 23.56 21.88
N SER A 553 -9.70 24.27 21.07
CA SER A 553 -9.95 24.42 19.63
C SER A 553 -9.84 23.10 18.85
N ARG A 554 -8.96 22.20 19.31
CA ARG A 554 -8.66 20.93 18.63
C ARG A 554 -9.37 19.74 19.25
N MET A 555 -10.02 19.95 20.40
CA MET A 555 -10.70 18.91 21.18
C MET A 555 -9.83 17.65 21.36
N THR A 556 -8.55 17.84 21.70
CA THR A 556 -7.60 16.73 21.94
C THR A 556 -7.64 16.30 23.39
N VAL A 557 -8.81 15.84 23.84
CA VAL A 557 -9.04 15.44 25.24
C VAL A 557 -8.18 14.24 25.63
N GLY A 558 -7.91 13.34 24.68
CA GLY A 558 -7.02 12.19 24.89
C GLY A 558 -5.66 12.59 25.45
N LYS A 559 -5.12 13.75 25.05
CA LYS A 559 -3.83 14.25 25.54
C LYS A 559 -3.87 14.65 27.01
N MET A 560 -4.98 15.24 27.47
CA MET A 560 -5.13 15.59 28.89
C MET A 560 -5.23 14.33 29.74
N ILE A 561 -5.91 13.30 29.24
CA ILE A 561 -6.01 11.98 29.90
C ILE A 561 -4.64 11.29 29.92
N GLU A 562 -3.88 11.36 28.83
CA GLU A 562 -2.50 10.86 28.75
C GLU A 562 -1.60 11.50 29.82
N LEU A 563 -1.66 12.83 29.99
CA LEU A 563 -0.88 13.55 31.01
C LEU A 563 -1.27 13.11 32.43
N LEU A 564 -2.57 12.97 32.70
CA LEU A 564 -3.06 12.52 34.00
C LEU A 564 -2.65 11.07 34.29
N GLY A 565 -2.87 10.16 33.34
CA GLY A 565 -2.52 8.75 33.43
C GLY A 565 -1.02 8.53 33.60
N SER A 566 -0.21 9.30 32.87
CA SER A 566 1.26 9.25 32.99
C SER A 566 1.71 9.71 34.38
N LYS A 567 1.17 10.82 34.90
CA LYS A 567 1.48 11.32 36.25
C LYS A 567 1.05 10.33 37.32
N ALA A 568 -0.14 9.75 37.20
CA ALA A 568 -0.64 8.72 38.10
C ALA A 568 0.27 7.48 38.08
N GLY A 569 0.66 7.01 36.88
CA GLY A 569 1.55 5.87 36.69
C GLY A 569 2.92 6.03 37.32
N VAL A 570 3.56 7.19 37.10
CA VAL A 570 4.84 7.50 37.74
C VAL A 570 4.70 7.59 39.25
N SER A 571 3.58 8.11 39.76
CA SER A 571 3.34 8.25 41.20
C SER A 571 3.04 6.90 41.89
N CYS A 572 2.38 5.97 41.21
CA CYS A 572 2.02 4.66 41.76
C CYS A 572 3.03 3.55 41.41
N GLY A 573 4.00 3.83 40.53
CA GLY A 573 4.98 2.86 40.05
C GLY A 573 4.40 1.79 39.12
N ARG A 574 3.22 2.02 38.52
CA ARG A 574 2.56 1.08 37.60
C ARG A 574 2.42 1.68 36.22
N PHE A 575 2.54 0.82 35.20
CA PHE A 575 2.25 1.22 33.83
C PHE A 575 0.73 1.27 33.62
N HIS A 576 0.24 2.36 33.05
CA HIS A 576 -1.17 2.52 32.70
C HIS A 576 -1.37 2.28 31.20
N TYR A 577 -2.46 1.60 30.86
CA TYR A 577 -2.86 1.35 29.49
C TYR A 577 -3.85 2.42 29.03
N GLY A 578 -3.69 2.88 27.79
CA GLY A 578 -4.57 3.84 27.13
C GLY A 578 -5.09 3.31 25.81
N SER A 579 -5.49 2.04 25.79
CA SER A 579 -6.01 1.37 24.60
C SER A 579 -7.31 2.02 24.13
N ALA A 580 -7.67 1.80 22.86
CA ALA A 580 -8.93 2.32 22.34
C ALA A 580 -10.12 1.60 23.00
N PHE A 581 -11.15 2.36 23.37
CA PHE A 581 -12.43 1.87 23.94
C PHE A 581 -12.37 1.22 25.33
N GLY A 582 -11.19 1.08 25.95
CA GLY A 582 -11.02 0.60 27.32
C GLY A 582 -9.58 0.61 27.77
#